data_AF-A0A158QFL7-F1
#
_entry.id   AF-A0A158QFL7-F1
#
_cell.length_a   1.000
_cell.length_b   1.000
_cell.length_c   1.000
_cell.angle_alpha   90.00
_cell.angle_beta   90.00
_cell.angle_gamma   90.00
#
_symmetry.space_group_name_H-M   'P 1'
#
loop_
_entity.id
_entity.type
_entity.pdbx_description
1 polymer ?
#
loop_
_entity_poly.entity_id
_entity_poly.type
_entity_poly.pdbx_seq_one_letter_code
_entity_poly.pdbx_strand_id
1 'polypeptide(L)'
;LNIRKSKIFHFPTGGTSSWKEQFVDAITVNAGDGDDLEAIGEGEVKMPACKDYVMHFLTVFWKVLFAFVPPTDYAGGWVCFFVSIVMIGFMTAIIGDLASAFGCTIGLTDAVTSTTFVALGTSLPDTFASKVAAINDKYADSSIVNVTGSNAVNVFLGIGVAWTIATIVHWVRGTTFFVPAGSLGFSVTIFCIFAVIAIVLLILRRKPAMGGGELGGLKIGIKWALSIFFFTLWMTYVLLTSLENYCHIVGF
;
A
#
# COMPACT_ATOMS: atom_id res chain seq x y z
N LEU A 1 2.72 -12.05 -29.54
CA LEU A 1 2.17 -11.09 -28.57
C LEU A 1 3.13 -11.02 -27.39
N ASN A 2 4.08 -10.09 -27.44
CA ASN A 2 5.17 -9.94 -26.47
C ASN A 2 4.69 -9.07 -25.30
N ILE A 3 4.33 -9.70 -24.19
CA ILE A 3 4.06 -9.02 -22.92
C ILE A 3 5.42 -8.57 -22.36
N ARG A 4 5.75 -7.29 -22.55
CA ARG A 4 6.93 -6.67 -21.94
C ARG A 4 6.77 -6.73 -20.42
N LYS A 5 7.68 -7.45 -19.76
CA LYS A 5 7.84 -7.50 -18.30
C LYS A 5 7.94 -6.07 -17.75
N SER A 6 6.88 -5.58 -17.10
CA SER A 6 6.91 -4.33 -16.35
C SER A 6 7.67 -4.56 -15.04
N LYS A 7 8.91 -4.05 -14.96
CA LYS A 7 9.72 -3.99 -13.74
C LYS A 7 9.20 -2.87 -12.82
N ILE A 8 8.11 -3.11 -12.09
CA ILE A 8 7.46 -2.07 -11.24
C ILE A 8 7.78 -2.20 -9.74
N PHE A 9 8.47 -3.26 -9.32
CA PHE A 9 9.07 -3.31 -7.98
C PHE A 9 10.38 -4.07 -8.01
N HIS A 10 11.44 -3.48 -7.48
CA HIS A 10 12.62 -4.23 -7.06
C HIS A 10 12.39 -4.83 -5.66
N PHE A 11 11.26 -5.51 -5.47
CA PHE A 11 11.23 -6.71 -4.64
C PHE A 11 11.80 -7.83 -5.51
N PRO A 12 12.66 -8.72 -4.99
CA PRO A 12 13.45 -9.66 -5.78
C PRO A 12 12.54 -10.64 -6.53
N THR A 13 12.05 -10.20 -7.69
CA THR A 13 11.24 -10.92 -8.67
C THR A 13 11.83 -10.73 -10.07
N GLY A 14 13.13 -10.40 -10.14
CA GLY A 14 13.93 -10.96 -11.22
C GLY A 14 13.81 -12.47 -11.10
N GLY A 15 13.22 -13.12 -12.10
CA GLY A 15 12.91 -14.55 -12.09
C GLY A 15 14.13 -15.35 -11.68
N THR A 16 14.18 -15.69 -10.40
CA THR A 16 15.17 -16.55 -9.80
C THR A 16 14.64 -17.94 -10.05
N SER A 17 15.41 -18.72 -10.80
CA SER A 17 15.00 -20.06 -11.21
C SER A 17 15.09 -21.07 -10.07
N SER A 18 15.77 -20.68 -8.98
CA SER A 18 15.98 -21.50 -7.81
C SER A 18 15.84 -20.73 -6.50
N TRP A 19 15.41 -21.45 -5.46
CA TRP A 19 15.41 -20.98 -4.06
C TRP A 19 16.78 -20.44 -3.64
N LYS A 20 17.87 -21.07 -4.09
CA LYS A 20 19.23 -20.63 -3.77
C LYS A 20 19.47 -19.19 -4.23
N GLU A 21 19.06 -18.85 -5.45
CA GLU A 21 19.20 -17.50 -5.98
C GLU A 21 18.33 -16.50 -5.20
N GLN A 22 17.11 -16.87 -4.80
CA GLN A 22 16.23 -16.02 -3.99
C GLN A 22 16.83 -15.70 -2.62
N PHE A 23 17.35 -16.70 -1.93
CA PHE A 23 17.96 -16.50 -0.62
C PHE A 23 19.26 -15.72 -0.72
N VAL A 24 20.08 -15.98 -1.75
CA VAL A 24 21.30 -15.20 -2.00
C VAL A 24 20.93 -13.73 -2.27
N ASP A 25 19.96 -13.45 -3.15
CA ASP A 25 19.54 -12.08 -3.46
C ASP A 25 18.88 -11.37 -2.25
N ALA A 26 18.21 -12.13 -1.38
CA ALA A 26 17.63 -11.60 -0.14
C ALA A 26 18.68 -11.11 0.86
N ILE A 27 19.83 -11.79 0.96
CA ILE A 27 20.91 -11.48 1.89
C ILE A 27 22.02 -10.61 1.29
N THR A 28 22.04 -10.42 -0.03
CA THR A 28 23.01 -9.54 -0.69
C THR A 28 22.54 -8.09 -0.75
N VAL A 29 23.48 -7.16 -0.60
CA VAL A 29 23.25 -5.73 -0.77
C VAL A 29 23.47 -5.39 -2.24
N ASN A 30 22.39 -5.18 -2.98
CA ASN A 30 22.46 -4.61 -4.32
C ASN A 30 22.51 -3.08 -4.21
N ALA A 31 23.41 -2.43 -4.95
CA ALA A 31 23.42 -0.97 -5.02
C ALA A 31 22.09 -0.50 -5.59
N GLY A 32 21.46 0.46 -4.90
CA GLY A 32 20.18 0.97 -5.35
C GLY A 32 20.35 1.79 -6.62
N ASP A 33 19.60 1.45 -7.66
CA ASP A 33 19.20 2.40 -8.71
C ASP A 33 18.30 3.45 -8.06
N GLY A 34 18.93 4.37 -7.33
CA GLY A 34 18.28 5.60 -6.91
C GLY A 34 17.83 6.38 -8.15
N ASP A 35 16.80 7.21 -7.97
CA ASP A 35 16.14 8.10 -8.93
C ASP A 35 17.06 9.11 -9.68
N ASP A 36 18.33 8.79 -9.91
CA ASP A 36 19.29 9.58 -10.68
C ASP A 36 19.17 9.14 -12.15
N LEU A 37 18.36 9.89 -12.88
CA LEU A 37 18.17 9.80 -14.34
C LEU A 37 19.44 10.27 -15.08
N GLU A 38 20.59 9.67 -14.80
CA GLU A 38 21.78 9.82 -15.64
C GLU A 38 22.03 8.52 -16.40
N ALA A 39 21.87 8.60 -17.72
CA ALA A 39 22.24 7.55 -18.65
C ALA A 39 23.76 7.29 -18.52
N ILE A 40 24.15 6.21 -17.86
CA ILE A 40 25.52 5.71 -17.87
C ILE A 40 25.49 4.23 -18.27
N GLY A 41 26.40 3.88 -19.17
CA GLY A 41 26.35 2.71 -20.04
C GLY A 41 26.32 1.34 -19.33
N GLU A 42 25.89 0.35 -20.10
CA GLU A 42 25.88 -1.06 -19.75
C GLU A 42 27.26 -1.51 -19.24
N GLY A 43 27.40 -1.79 -17.94
CA GLY A 43 28.53 -2.58 -17.42
C GLY A 43 29.19 -2.13 -16.11
N GLU A 44 28.87 -0.96 -15.55
CA GLU A 44 29.51 -0.55 -14.27
C GLU A 44 28.73 -1.03 -13.04
N VAL A 45 29.36 -1.88 -12.24
CA VAL A 45 28.86 -2.30 -10.92
C VAL A 45 28.99 -1.13 -9.96
N LYS A 46 27.89 -0.40 -9.75
CA LYS A 46 27.80 0.66 -8.75
C LYS A 46 28.08 0.07 -7.36
N MET A 47 29.04 0.63 -6.63
CA MET A 47 29.29 0.25 -5.24
C MET A 47 28.11 0.72 -4.36
N PRO A 48 27.57 -0.09 -3.44
CA PRO A 48 26.43 0.32 -2.64
C PRO A 48 26.78 1.50 -1.73
N ALA A 49 25.92 2.51 -1.73
CA ALA A 49 26.08 3.67 -0.84
C ALA A 49 25.68 3.30 0.59
N CYS A 50 26.09 4.11 1.59
CA CYS A 50 25.70 3.89 3.00
C CYS A 50 24.18 3.75 3.18
N LYS A 51 23.39 4.52 2.41
CA LYS A 51 21.93 4.43 2.37
C LYS A 51 21.42 3.02 1.95
N ASP A 52 22.13 2.34 1.05
CA ASP A 52 21.73 1.02 0.53
C ASP A 52 21.97 -0.06 1.59
N TYR A 53 23.06 0.05 2.36
CA TYR A 53 23.31 -0.82 3.50
C TYR A 53 22.28 -0.62 4.62
N VAL A 54 21.92 0.63 4.93
CA VAL A 54 20.88 0.93 5.92
C VAL A 54 19.52 0.37 5.46
N MET A 55 19.15 0.61 4.21
CA MET A 55 17.92 0.07 3.63
C MET A 55 17.92 -1.46 3.60
N HIS A 56 19.06 -2.08 3.27
CA HIS A 56 19.19 -3.53 3.33
C HIS A 56 18.99 -4.05 4.75
N PHE A 57 19.66 -3.47 5.75
CA PHE A 57 19.50 -3.88 7.14
C PHE A 57 18.05 -3.78 7.63
N LEU A 58 17.32 -2.73 7.24
CA LEU A 58 15.91 -2.54 7.60
C LEU A 58 14.97 -3.52 6.88
N THR A 59 15.34 -3.99 5.68
CA THR A 59 14.45 -4.81 4.83
C THR A 59 14.84 -6.28 4.75
N VAL A 60 16.03 -6.67 5.21
CA VAL A 60 16.56 -8.04 5.10
C VAL A 60 15.65 -9.04 5.79
N PHE A 61 15.07 -8.69 6.94
CA PHE A 61 14.10 -9.52 7.63
C PHE A 61 12.92 -9.88 6.73
N TRP A 62 12.34 -8.86 6.08
CA TRP A 62 11.22 -9.04 5.16
C TRP A 62 11.63 -9.78 3.88
N LYS A 63 12.82 -9.49 3.32
CA LYS A 63 13.34 -10.17 2.13
C LYS A 63 13.56 -11.66 2.36
N VAL A 64 14.15 -12.04 3.49
CA VAL A 64 14.37 -13.44 3.85
C VAL A 64 13.05 -14.15 4.11
N LEU A 65 12.12 -13.48 4.80
CA LEU A 65 10.77 -14.01 5.00
C LEU A 65 10.07 -14.28 3.66
N PHE A 66 10.10 -13.34 2.70
CA PHE A 66 9.50 -13.57 1.38
C PHE A 66 10.30 -14.51 0.47
N ALA A 67 11.58 -14.79 0.75
CA ALA A 67 12.35 -15.80 0.02
C ALA A 67 11.82 -17.23 0.25
N PHE A 68 10.98 -17.46 1.27
CA PHE A 68 10.27 -18.73 1.44
C PHE A 68 9.11 -18.93 0.45
N VAL A 69 8.73 -17.90 -0.33
CA VAL A 69 7.77 -18.06 -1.42
C VAL A 69 8.46 -18.78 -2.58
N PRO A 70 7.86 -19.87 -3.10
CA PRO A 70 8.50 -20.66 -4.14
C PRO A 70 8.74 -19.85 -5.44
N PRO A 71 9.81 -20.17 -6.19
CA PRO A 71 10.13 -19.57 -7.48
C PRO A 71 8.99 -19.53 -8.47
N THR A 72 8.93 -18.46 -9.24
CA THR A 72 7.91 -18.21 -10.28
C THR A 72 7.96 -19.23 -11.41
N ASP A 73 9.06 -19.96 -11.57
CA ASP A 73 9.24 -20.95 -12.62
C ASP A 73 8.53 -22.28 -12.31
N TYR A 74 8.12 -22.49 -11.05
CA TYR A 74 7.49 -23.74 -10.63
C TYR A 74 6.03 -23.75 -11.09
N ALA A 75 5.66 -24.82 -11.83
CA ALA A 75 4.31 -25.05 -12.34
C ALA A 75 3.70 -23.82 -13.06
N GLY A 76 4.51 -23.10 -13.83
CA GLY A 76 4.05 -21.91 -14.58
C GLY A 76 3.64 -20.73 -13.69
N GLY A 77 4.13 -20.68 -12.45
CA GLY A 77 3.88 -19.58 -11.50
C GLY A 77 2.67 -19.78 -10.58
N TRP A 78 1.85 -20.81 -10.81
CA TRP A 78 0.68 -21.08 -9.97
C TRP A 78 1.03 -21.38 -8.51
N VAL A 79 2.12 -22.13 -8.29
CA VAL A 79 2.56 -22.48 -6.93
C VAL A 79 3.04 -21.23 -6.18
N CYS A 80 3.81 -20.36 -6.85
CA CYS A 80 4.21 -19.05 -6.30
C CYS A 80 2.97 -18.21 -5.92
N PHE A 81 1.98 -18.15 -6.81
CA PHE A 81 0.77 -17.36 -6.60
C PHE A 81 0.00 -17.79 -5.35
N PHE A 82 -0.38 -19.07 -5.23
CA PHE A 82 -1.17 -19.53 -4.08
C PHE A 82 -0.40 -19.45 -2.76
N VAL A 83 0.89 -19.83 -2.77
CA VAL A 83 1.72 -19.76 -1.56
C VAL A 83 1.92 -18.30 -1.11
N SER A 84 2.14 -17.37 -2.05
CA SER A 84 2.24 -15.95 -1.72
C SER A 84 0.97 -15.40 -1.09
N ILE A 85 -0.22 -15.78 -1.58
CA ILE A 85 -1.51 -15.33 -1.03
C ILE A 85 -1.67 -15.82 0.41
N VAL A 86 -1.38 -17.10 0.67
CA VAL A 86 -1.46 -17.68 2.01
C VAL A 86 -0.47 -16.99 2.96
N MET A 87 0.76 -16.78 2.51
CA MET A 87 1.80 -16.15 3.32
C MET A 87 1.48 -14.69 3.66
N ILE A 88 1.04 -13.90 2.67
CA ILE A 88 0.61 -12.52 2.89
C ILE A 88 -0.59 -12.50 3.84
N GLY A 89 -1.59 -13.36 3.63
CA GLY A 89 -2.76 -13.44 4.51
C GLY A 89 -2.41 -13.75 5.97
N PHE A 90 -1.53 -14.73 6.20
CA PHE A 90 -1.02 -15.06 7.53
C PHE A 90 -0.25 -13.90 8.17
N MET A 91 0.61 -13.24 7.40
CA MET A 91 1.40 -12.12 7.89
C MET A 91 0.54 -10.90 8.22
N THR A 92 -0.45 -10.59 7.38
CA THR A 92 -1.43 -9.53 7.63
C THR A 92 -2.22 -9.80 8.91
N ALA A 93 -2.59 -11.06 9.19
CA ALA A 93 -3.25 -11.43 10.45
C ALA A 93 -2.37 -11.14 11.67
N ILE A 94 -1.09 -11.56 11.64
CA ILE A 94 -0.14 -11.28 12.73
C ILE A 94 0.04 -9.77 12.93
N ILE A 95 0.25 -9.02 11.84
CA ILE A 95 0.43 -7.57 11.91
C ILE A 95 -0.81 -6.89 12.48
N GLY A 96 -2.01 -7.36 12.13
CA GLY A 96 -3.27 -6.89 12.71
C GLY A 96 -3.34 -7.09 14.21
N ASP A 97 -3.04 -8.30 14.69
CA ASP A 97 -3.05 -8.62 16.13
C ASP A 97 -2.00 -7.81 16.90
N LEU A 98 -0.79 -7.67 16.33
CA LEU A 98 0.27 -6.84 16.93
C LEU A 98 -0.11 -5.36 16.96
N ALA A 99 -0.76 -4.86 15.91
CA ALA A 99 -1.23 -3.48 15.85
C ALA A 99 -2.29 -3.24 16.94
N SER A 100 -3.28 -4.13 17.10
CA SER A 100 -4.28 -4.02 18.18
C SER A 100 -3.67 -4.12 19.58
N ALA A 101 -2.71 -5.03 19.80
CA ALA A 101 -2.00 -5.13 21.07
C ALA A 101 -1.21 -3.86 21.40
N PHE A 102 -0.53 -3.28 20.39
CA PHE A 102 0.16 -2.00 20.52
C PHE A 102 -0.80 -0.83 20.74
N GLY A 103 -1.96 -0.83 20.07
CA GLY A 103 -3.02 0.15 20.31
C GLY A 103 -3.46 0.12 21.77
N CYS A 104 -3.69 -1.07 22.31
CA CYS A 104 -4.06 -1.26 23.72
C CYS A 104 -3.01 -0.73 24.71
N THR A 105 -1.70 -0.86 24.43
CA THR A 105 -0.66 -0.35 25.35
C THR A 105 -0.53 1.16 25.34
N ILE A 106 -0.88 1.82 24.24
CA ILE A 106 -0.84 3.28 24.09
C ILE A 106 -2.20 3.93 24.43
N GLY A 107 -3.25 3.13 24.63
CA GLY A 107 -4.60 3.61 24.88
C GLY A 107 -5.35 4.03 23.61
N LEU A 108 -4.91 3.56 22.44
CA LEU A 108 -5.58 3.72 21.15
C LEU A 108 -6.71 2.70 20.99
N THR A 109 -7.90 3.16 20.56
CA THR A 109 -8.99 2.24 20.21
C THR A 109 -8.65 1.43 18.96
N ASP A 110 -9.22 0.24 18.82
CA ASP A 110 -9.00 -0.61 17.63
C ASP A 110 -9.41 0.12 16.32
N ALA A 111 -10.47 0.94 16.37
CA ALA A 111 -10.92 1.73 15.23
C ALA A 111 -9.86 2.77 14.79
N VAL A 112 -9.26 3.49 15.74
CA VAL A 112 -8.20 4.48 15.45
C VAL A 112 -6.92 3.79 15.01
N THR A 113 -6.56 2.67 15.64
CA THR A 113 -5.38 1.87 15.30
C THR A 113 -5.48 1.30 13.88
N SER A 114 -6.65 0.79 13.50
CA SER A 114 -6.91 0.24 12.16
C SER A 114 -6.89 1.31 11.07
N THR A 115 -7.54 2.45 11.30
CA THR A 115 -7.60 3.58 10.34
C THR A 115 -6.27 4.32 10.16
N THR A 116 -5.32 4.14 11.08
CA THR A 116 -3.99 4.75 11.03
C THR A 116 -2.92 3.74 10.63
N PHE A 117 -2.49 2.88 11.56
CA PHE A 117 -1.34 1.99 11.35
C PHE A 117 -1.60 0.93 10.29
N VAL A 118 -2.74 0.24 10.35
CA VAL A 118 -3.06 -0.84 9.41
C VAL A 118 -3.36 -0.27 8.02
N ALA A 119 -4.16 0.80 7.94
CA ALA A 119 -4.49 1.47 6.68
C ALA A 119 -3.25 2.08 6.00
N LEU A 120 -2.36 2.73 6.75
CA LEU A 120 -1.09 3.23 6.21
C LEU A 120 -0.17 2.09 5.75
N GLY A 121 -0.03 1.05 6.58
CA GLY A 121 0.85 -0.08 6.29
C GLY A 121 0.49 -0.82 5.01
N THR A 122 -0.80 -0.89 4.69
CA THR A 122 -1.31 -1.49 3.44
C THR A 122 -1.25 -0.52 2.25
N SER A 123 -1.59 0.75 2.45
CA SER A 123 -1.70 1.72 1.35
C SER A 123 -0.37 2.35 0.91
N LEU A 124 0.64 2.42 1.78
CA LEU A 124 1.95 3.00 1.44
C LEU A 124 2.68 2.17 0.35
N PRO A 125 2.80 0.83 0.48
CA PRO A 125 3.33 0.01 -0.60
C PRO A 125 2.58 0.20 -1.93
N ASP A 126 1.25 0.18 -1.91
CA ASP A 126 0.42 0.41 -3.11
C ASP A 126 0.64 1.79 -3.72
N THR A 127 0.86 2.81 -2.89
CA THR A 127 1.17 4.17 -3.35
C THR A 127 2.52 4.20 -4.05
N PHE A 128 3.55 3.56 -3.49
CA PHE A 128 4.86 3.47 -4.13
C PHE A 128 4.82 2.66 -5.42
N ALA A 129 4.08 1.55 -5.45
CA ALA A 129 3.78 0.75 -6.63
C ALA A 129 3.24 1.63 -7.77
N SER A 130 2.20 2.39 -7.44
CA SER A 130 1.48 3.25 -8.37
C SER A 130 2.35 4.40 -8.86
N LYS A 131 3.18 4.98 -7.98
CA LYS A 131 4.18 6.00 -8.34
C LYS A 131 5.18 5.45 -9.34
N VAL A 132 5.78 4.30 -9.06
CA VAL A 132 6.77 3.66 -9.94
C VAL A 132 6.14 3.30 -11.28
N ALA A 133 4.92 2.74 -11.27
CA ALA A 133 4.16 2.45 -12.48
C ALA A 133 3.90 3.72 -13.31
N ALA A 134 3.54 4.85 -12.67
CA ALA A 134 3.28 6.10 -13.36
C ALA A 134 4.53 6.76 -13.94
N ILE A 135 5.70 6.61 -13.29
CA ILE A 135 6.98 7.16 -13.80
C ILE A 135 7.47 6.35 -14.99
N ASN A 136 7.32 5.02 -14.94
CA ASN A 136 7.86 4.12 -15.95
C ASN A 136 6.94 3.91 -17.16
N ASP A 137 5.67 4.31 -17.07
CA ASP A 137 4.69 4.16 -18.14
C ASP A 137 4.34 5.53 -18.74
N LYS A 138 4.52 5.68 -20.06
CA LYS A 138 4.27 6.92 -20.79
C LYS A 138 2.84 7.43 -20.63
N TYR A 139 1.87 6.52 -20.51
CA TYR A 139 0.45 6.85 -20.39
C TYR A 139 -0.08 6.65 -18.97
N ALA A 140 0.77 6.18 -18.04
CA ALA A 140 0.41 5.85 -16.67
C ALA A 140 -0.79 4.87 -16.52
N ASP A 141 -1.17 4.15 -17.57
CA ASP A 141 -2.28 3.18 -17.58
C ASP A 141 -2.03 2.09 -16.52
N SER A 142 -0.78 1.65 -16.39
CA SER A 142 -0.35 0.68 -15.40
C SER A 142 -0.62 1.16 -13.96
N SER A 143 -0.52 2.46 -13.69
CA SER A 143 -0.80 3.02 -12.37
C SER A 143 -2.29 3.01 -12.04
N ILE A 144 -3.16 3.24 -13.04
CA ILE A 144 -4.62 3.24 -12.87
C ILE A 144 -5.10 1.83 -12.54
N VAL A 145 -4.57 0.82 -13.24
CA VAL A 145 -4.87 -0.58 -12.96
C VAL A 145 -4.40 -0.97 -11.57
N ASN A 146 -3.22 -0.52 -11.14
CA ASN A 146 -2.70 -0.82 -9.81
C ASN A 146 -3.58 -0.23 -8.70
N VAL A 147 -3.88 1.07 -8.75
CA VAL A 147 -4.71 1.76 -7.74
C VAL A 147 -6.13 1.20 -7.71
N THR A 148 -6.71 0.94 -8.88
CA THR A 148 -8.10 0.45 -8.97
C THR A 148 -8.19 -1.02 -8.54
N GLY A 149 -7.22 -1.83 -8.97
CA GLY A 149 -7.15 -3.25 -8.63
C GLY A 149 -6.93 -3.49 -7.14
N SER A 150 -5.99 -2.78 -6.51
CA SER A 150 -5.70 -2.98 -5.08
C SER A 150 -6.89 -2.56 -4.20
N ASN A 151 -7.56 -1.44 -4.51
CA ASN A 151 -8.78 -1.02 -3.82
C ASN A 151 -9.94 -2.00 -4.04
N ALA A 152 -10.11 -2.52 -5.26
CA ALA A 152 -11.14 -3.53 -5.53
C ALA A 152 -10.89 -4.80 -4.70
N VAL A 153 -9.65 -5.27 -4.62
CA VAL A 153 -9.27 -6.42 -3.78
C VAL A 153 -9.55 -6.14 -2.30
N ASN A 154 -9.19 -4.96 -1.78
CA ASN A 154 -9.45 -4.62 -0.38
C ASN A 154 -10.95 -4.64 -0.04
N VAL A 155 -11.81 -4.12 -0.91
CA VAL A 155 -13.25 -4.09 -0.68
C VAL A 155 -13.88 -5.46 -0.91
N PHE A 156 -13.66 -6.08 -2.07
CA PHE A 156 -14.34 -7.32 -2.44
C PHE A 156 -13.75 -8.55 -1.74
N LEU A 157 -12.42 -8.69 -1.70
CA LEU A 157 -11.77 -9.83 -1.06
C LEU A 157 -11.53 -9.58 0.43
N GLY A 158 -11.11 -8.38 0.82
CA GLY A 158 -10.87 -8.07 2.23
C GLY A 158 -12.17 -8.09 3.05
N ILE A 159 -13.14 -7.23 2.70
CA ILE A 159 -14.40 -7.13 3.45
C ILE A 159 -15.43 -8.15 2.95
N GLY A 160 -15.62 -8.27 1.63
CA GLY A 160 -16.69 -9.09 1.04
C GLY A 160 -16.57 -10.58 1.35
N VAL A 161 -15.39 -11.18 1.16
CA VAL A 161 -15.18 -12.61 1.44
C VAL A 161 -15.25 -12.89 2.95
N ALA A 162 -14.64 -12.05 3.78
CA ALA A 162 -14.69 -12.21 5.23
C ALA A 162 -16.14 -12.19 5.77
N TRP A 163 -16.95 -11.23 5.29
CA TRP A 163 -18.37 -11.16 5.64
C TRP A 163 -19.16 -12.37 5.14
N THR A 164 -18.89 -12.84 3.92
CA THR A 164 -19.55 -14.02 3.34
C THR A 164 -19.24 -15.28 4.13
N ILE A 165 -17.98 -15.48 4.54
CA ILE A 165 -17.59 -16.62 5.38
C ILE A 165 -18.29 -16.53 6.75
N ALA A 166 -18.26 -15.36 7.40
CA ALA A 166 -18.89 -15.17 8.70
C ALA A 166 -20.40 -15.46 8.66
N THR A 167 -21.10 -14.95 7.65
CA THR A 167 -22.55 -15.19 7.48
C THR A 167 -22.87 -16.66 7.26
N ILE A 168 -22.10 -17.38 6.45
CA ILE A 168 -22.27 -18.83 6.24
C ILE A 168 -22.06 -19.59 7.56
N VAL A 169 -21.02 -19.26 8.34
CA VAL A 169 -20.75 -19.92 9.63
C VAL A 169 -21.90 -19.69 10.61
N HIS A 170 -22.39 -18.45 10.71
CA HIS A 170 -23.51 -18.12 11.58
C HIS A 170 -24.82 -18.81 11.13
N TRP A 171 -25.06 -18.89 9.83
CA TRP A 171 -26.18 -19.63 9.23
C TRP A 171 -26.15 -21.11 9.60
N VAL A 172 -25.00 -21.77 9.42
CA VAL A 172 -24.82 -23.20 9.76
C VAL A 172 -25.01 -23.46 11.25
N ARG A 173 -24.64 -22.50 12.11
CA ARG A 173 -24.80 -22.60 13.56
C ARG A 173 -26.20 -22.21 14.06
N GLY A 174 -27.10 -21.77 13.18
CA GLY A 174 -28.43 -21.27 13.56
C GLY A 174 -28.39 -19.99 14.40
N THR A 175 -27.34 -19.19 14.26
CA THR A 175 -27.14 -17.94 15.01
C THR A 175 -27.27 -16.73 14.10
N THR A 176 -27.66 -15.58 14.63
CA THR A 176 -27.72 -14.33 13.88
C THR A 176 -26.36 -13.65 13.83
N PHE A 177 -25.90 -13.28 12.63
CA PHE A 177 -24.70 -12.46 12.47
C PHE A 177 -25.08 -10.98 12.56
N PHE A 178 -24.74 -10.33 13.68
CA PHE A 178 -24.97 -8.90 13.90
C PHE A 178 -23.63 -8.16 13.97
N VAL A 179 -23.47 -7.13 13.13
CA VAL A 179 -22.27 -6.28 13.08
C VAL A 179 -22.69 -4.84 13.38
N PRO A 180 -22.36 -4.30 14.57
CA PRO A 180 -22.68 -2.91 14.88
C PRO A 180 -21.85 -1.96 13.99
N ALA A 181 -22.50 -0.95 13.40
CA ALA A 181 -21.82 0.02 12.53
C ALA A 181 -20.86 0.94 13.30
N GLY A 182 -21.10 1.19 14.59
CA GLY A 182 -20.26 2.07 15.42
C GLY A 182 -20.03 3.44 14.80
N SER A 183 -18.79 3.90 14.83
CA SER A 183 -18.30 5.18 14.29
C SER A 183 -18.07 5.19 12.77
N LEU A 184 -18.44 4.11 12.07
CA LEU A 184 -18.16 3.96 10.64
C LEU A 184 -18.88 5.01 9.80
N GLY A 185 -20.14 5.32 10.13
CA GLY A 185 -20.93 6.30 9.38
C GLY A 185 -20.33 7.71 9.42
N PHE A 186 -19.90 8.14 10.60
CA PHE A 186 -19.19 9.41 10.79
C PHE A 186 -17.88 9.42 9.99
N SER A 187 -17.06 8.38 10.16
CA SER A 187 -15.75 8.26 9.50
C SER A 187 -15.86 8.28 7.97
N VAL A 188 -16.77 7.49 7.40
CA VAL A 188 -16.98 7.44 5.94
C VAL A 188 -17.46 8.79 5.41
N THR A 189 -18.33 9.47 6.13
CA THR A 189 -18.87 10.77 5.70
C THR A 189 -17.79 11.85 5.68
N ILE A 190 -16.98 11.97 6.73
CA ILE A 190 -15.85 12.92 6.76
C ILE A 190 -14.84 12.59 5.65
N PHE A 191 -14.54 11.31 5.44
CA PHE A 191 -13.67 10.87 4.36
C PHE A 191 -14.21 11.30 2.99
N CYS A 192 -15.50 11.09 2.72
CA CYS A 192 -16.14 11.51 1.47
C CYS A 192 -16.08 13.03 1.26
N ILE A 193 -16.33 13.84 2.29
CA ILE A 193 -16.22 15.31 2.21
C ILE A 193 -14.79 15.71 1.84
N PHE A 194 -13.79 15.15 2.52
CA PHE A 194 -12.38 15.48 2.26
C PHE A 194 -11.91 14.94 0.90
N ALA A 195 -12.41 13.79 0.46
CA ALA A 195 -12.15 13.25 -0.87
C ALA A 195 -12.70 14.18 -1.96
N VAL A 196 -13.92 14.71 -1.80
CA VAL A 196 -14.49 15.70 -2.73
C VAL A 196 -13.64 16.97 -2.77
N ILE A 197 -13.23 17.50 -1.62
CA ILE A 197 -12.32 18.66 -1.55
C ILE A 197 -11.01 18.36 -2.29
N ALA A 198 -10.42 17.19 -2.06
CA ALA A 198 -9.17 16.78 -2.72
C ALA A 198 -9.35 16.67 -4.25
N ILE A 199 -10.43 16.04 -4.72
CA ILE A 199 -10.74 15.91 -6.15
C ILE A 199 -10.94 17.29 -6.79
N VAL A 200 -11.72 18.18 -6.15
CA VAL A 200 -11.94 19.55 -6.64
C VAL A 200 -10.62 20.29 -6.75
N LEU A 201 -9.73 20.20 -5.76
CA LEU A 201 -8.42 20.83 -5.81
C LEU A 201 -7.53 20.25 -6.91
N LEU A 202 -7.57 18.92 -7.13
CA LEU A 202 -6.85 18.28 -8.23
C LEU A 202 -7.37 18.72 -9.60
N ILE A 203 -8.70 18.88 -9.75
CA ILE A 203 -9.32 19.39 -10.98
C ILE A 203 -8.95 20.87 -11.19
N LEU A 204 -9.01 21.70 -10.15
CA LEU A 204 -8.62 23.11 -10.21
C LEU A 204 -7.14 23.27 -10.58
N ARG A 205 -6.27 22.39 -10.08
CA ARG A 205 -4.85 22.35 -10.44
C ARG A 205 -4.62 22.10 -11.93
N ARG A 206 -5.47 21.30 -12.57
CA ARG A 206 -5.40 21.04 -14.03
C ARG A 206 -5.72 22.28 -14.86
N LYS A 207 -6.37 23.31 -14.29
CA LYS A 207 -6.69 24.53 -15.04
C LYS A 207 -5.40 25.33 -15.35
N PRO A 208 -5.24 25.86 -16.57
CA PRO A 208 -4.05 26.61 -16.97
C PRO A 208 -3.78 27.83 -16.07
N ALA A 209 -4.83 28.48 -15.56
CA ALA A 209 -4.73 29.62 -14.65
C ALA A 209 -4.04 29.30 -13.31
N MET A 210 -4.10 28.07 -12.82
CA MET A 210 -3.55 27.64 -11.52
C MET A 210 -2.20 26.93 -11.64
N GLY A 211 -1.62 26.89 -12.85
CA GLY A 211 -0.30 26.29 -13.10
C GLY A 211 -0.28 25.27 -14.23
N GLY A 212 -1.42 24.88 -14.80
CA GLY A 212 -1.52 24.06 -16.02
C GLY A 212 -0.78 22.72 -15.98
N GLY A 213 -0.46 22.24 -14.78
CA GLY A 213 0.34 21.04 -14.60
C GLY A 213 -0.54 19.81 -14.50
N GLU A 214 -0.32 18.85 -15.39
CA GLU A 214 -0.64 17.46 -15.09
C GLU A 214 0.32 16.92 -14.00
N LEU A 215 0.09 15.68 -13.54
CA LEU A 215 0.85 15.06 -12.46
C LEU A 215 2.36 15.38 -12.58
N GLY A 216 2.92 16.08 -11.59
CA GLY A 216 4.34 16.44 -11.56
C GLY A 216 4.73 17.81 -12.13
N GLY A 217 3.78 18.65 -12.56
CA GLY A 217 4.06 19.95 -13.20
C GLY A 217 5.15 20.84 -12.54
N LEU A 218 5.87 21.61 -13.36
CA LEU A 218 7.15 22.28 -13.06
C LEU A 218 7.16 23.23 -11.84
N LYS A 219 6.00 23.72 -11.37
CA LYS A 219 5.93 24.62 -10.22
C LYS A 219 6.07 23.82 -8.92
N ILE A 220 7.32 23.55 -8.53
CA ILE A 220 7.69 22.79 -7.33
C ILE A 220 6.95 23.30 -6.07
N GLY A 221 6.77 24.61 -5.92
CA GLY A 221 6.10 25.21 -4.76
C GLY A 221 4.63 24.82 -4.63
N ILE A 222 3.87 24.78 -5.73
CA ILE A 222 2.45 24.39 -5.71
C ILE A 222 2.30 22.90 -5.43
N LYS A 223 3.24 22.08 -5.95
CA LYS A 223 3.28 20.63 -5.66
C LYS A 223 3.43 20.37 -4.16
N TRP A 224 4.40 21.01 -3.52
CA TRP A 224 4.64 20.86 -2.08
C TRP A 224 3.48 21.42 -1.24
N ALA A 225 2.95 22.58 -1.60
CA ALA A 225 1.80 23.16 -0.91
C ALA A 225 0.57 22.23 -0.93
N LEU A 226 0.23 21.65 -2.09
CA LEU A 226 -0.87 20.68 -2.19
C LEU A 226 -0.59 19.37 -1.45
N SER A 227 0.66 18.88 -1.49
CA SER A 227 1.05 17.68 -0.75
C SER A 227 0.92 17.88 0.76
N ILE A 228 1.35 19.03 1.27
CA ILE A 228 1.20 19.39 2.69
C ILE A 228 -0.29 19.52 3.02
N PHE A 229 -1.08 20.17 2.17
CA PHE A 229 -2.51 20.32 2.38
C PHE A 229 -3.24 18.97 2.44
N PHE A 230 -2.95 18.02 1.54
CA PHE A 230 -3.53 16.67 1.58
C PHE A 230 -3.09 15.90 2.82
N PHE A 231 -1.83 16.04 3.24
CA PHE A 231 -1.37 15.45 4.49
C PHE A 231 -2.11 16.03 5.70
N THR A 232 -2.33 17.35 5.73
CA THR A 232 -3.11 18.01 6.78
C THR A 232 -4.57 17.57 6.77
N LEU A 233 -5.20 17.41 5.59
CA LEU A 233 -6.56 16.86 5.49
C LEU A 233 -6.63 15.44 6.07
N TRP A 234 -5.65 14.59 5.75
CA TRP A 234 -5.59 13.23 6.30
C TRP A 234 -5.38 13.23 7.82
N MET A 235 -4.46 14.06 8.34
CA MET A 235 -4.28 14.22 9.79
C MET A 235 -5.54 14.74 10.48
N THR A 236 -6.27 15.65 9.83
CA THR A 236 -7.54 16.17 10.35
C THR A 236 -8.61 15.09 10.36
N TYR A 237 -8.65 14.23 9.34
CA TYR A 237 -9.55 13.08 9.28
C TYR A 237 -9.29 12.11 10.44
N VAL A 238 -8.02 11.73 10.64
CA VAL A 238 -7.61 10.87 11.76
C VAL A 238 -7.97 11.50 13.11
N LEU A 239 -7.73 12.81 13.27
CA LEU A 239 -8.08 13.52 14.50
C LEU A 239 -9.58 13.51 14.76
N LEU A 240 -10.40 13.88 13.78
CA LEU A 240 -11.86 13.94 13.94
C LEU A 240 -12.45 12.55 14.23
N THR A 241 -12.03 11.53 13.50
CA THR A 241 -12.46 10.15 13.73
C THR A 241 -12.00 9.63 15.09
N SER A 242 -10.82 10.02 15.57
CA SER A 242 -10.37 9.70 16.92
C SER A 242 -11.24 10.39 17.97
N LEU A 243 -11.48 11.69 17.84
CA LEU A 243 -12.31 12.45 18.80
C LEU A 243 -13.73 11.88 18.93
N GLU A 244 -14.31 11.40 17.84
CA GLU A 244 -15.62 10.75 17.87
C GLU A 244 -15.55 9.38 18.56
N ASN A 245 -14.53 8.56 18.25
CA ASN A 245 -14.34 7.26 18.90
C ASN A 245 -14.10 7.36 20.41
N TYR A 246 -13.51 8.47 20.89
CA TYR A 246 -13.35 8.77 22.33
C TYR A 246 -14.52 9.54 22.94
N CYS A 247 -15.63 9.69 22.20
CA CYS A 247 -16.84 10.40 22.63
C CYS A 247 -16.60 11.88 23.03
N HIS A 248 -15.55 12.52 22.50
CA HIS A 248 -15.34 13.96 22.67
C HIS A 248 -16.23 14.79 21.76
N ILE A 249 -16.58 14.24 20.59
CA ILE A 249 -17.56 14.81 19.68
C ILE A 249 -18.66 13.79 19.41
N VAL A 250 -19.88 14.26 19.21
CA VAL A 250 -21.02 13.41 18.86
C VAL A 250 -21.04 13.26 17.35
N GLY A 251 -20.89 12.03 16.87
CA GLY A 251 -21.13 11.69 15.47
C GLY A 251 -22.58 11.94 15.09
N PHE A 252 -22.82 12.25 13.82
CA PHE A 252 -24.17 12.44 13.27
C PHE A 252 -24.79 11.13 12.77
#